data_AF-A0A2G8K0N9-F1
#
_entry.id   AF-A0A2G8K0N9-F1
#
_cell.length_a   1.000
_cell.length_b   1.000
_cell.length_c   1.000
_cell.angle_alpha   90.00
_cell.angle_beta   90.00
_cell.angle_gamma   90.00
#
_symmetry.space_group_name_H-M   'P 1'
#
loop_
_entity.id
_entity.type
_entity.pdbx_description
1 polymer ?
#
loop_
_entity_poly.entity_id
_entity_poly.type
_entity_poly.pdbx_seq_one_letter_code
_entity_poly.pdbx_strand_id
1 'polypeptide(L)'
;MGLFYDNRIRMFEEQRMTVLNSLIQGEQYNPFLKIKVKRDQVVEDALVQLELVAMENPTDLKKQLYVEFEGEQGVDEGGVSKEFFQLIVEEIFNPDIGMFMFNDATGCYWFNANSFETDRQFKLIGIILGLAIYNNVILDANFPMVLYRKLMGRKGTFQDLFGVNPVLHQSLQSVLDFDGNVEETFLLNFQISYTDVFGAMETHNLKRDGENVVVNNNNRQEFVDLYTDFLLNKHIECQFREFKLGFDMVTNDSSLTFWFTPEELDLLVCGSRDFNFHSLEDATEYDGGYTRSSQVI
;
A
#
# COMPACT_ATOMS: atom_id res chain seq x y z
N MET A 1 -13.49 -8.11 14.38
CA MET A 1 -14.17 -7.29 15.41
C MET A 1 -13.26 -6.80 16.53
N GLY A 2 -12.40 -7.62 17.16
CA GLY A 2 -11.57 -7.18 18.31
C GLY A 2 -10.63 -5.99 18.07
N LEU A 3 -10.07 -5.86 16.86
CA LEU A 3 -9.11 -4.81 16.50
C LEU A 3 -9.75 -3.47 16.14
N PHE A 4 -10.99 -3.47 15.64
CA PHE A 4 -11.80 -2.26 15.55
C PHE A 4 -11.97 -1.62 16.92
N TYR A 5 -12.14 -2.45 17.96
CA TYR A 5 -12.17 -1.97 19.33
C TYR A 5 -10.79 -1.57 19.81
N ASP A 6 -9.72 -2.33 19.52
CA ASP A 6 -8.36 -2.02 19.99
C ASP A 6 -7.79 -0.71 19.39
N ASN A 7 -7.90 -0.49 18.06
CA ASN A 7 -7.49 0.76 17.42
C ASN A 7 -8.31 1.95 17.93
N ARG A 8 -9.63 1.79 18.08
CA ARG A 8 -10.48 2.83 18.69
C ARG A 8 -10.09 3.08 20.13
N ILE A 9 -9.82 2.05 20.93
CA ILE A 9 -9.42 2.18 22.33
C ILE A 9 -8.10 2.94 22.40
N ARG A 10 -7.11 2.60 21.58
CA ARG A 10 -5.83 3.34 21.51
C ARG A 10 -6.02 4.79 21.11
N MET A 11 -6.82 5.07 20.08
CA MET A 11 -7.14 6.46 19.71
C MET A 11 -7.85 7.22 20.83
N PHE A 12 -8.81 6.57 21.51
CA PHE A 12 -9.49 7.17 22.67
C PHE A 12 -8.55 7.37 23.86
N GLU A 13 -7.60 6.46 24.09
CA GLU A 13 -6.58 6.58 25.12
C GLU A 13 -5.62 7.74 24.82
N GLU A 14 -5.13 7.84 23.59
CA GLU A 14 -4.29 8.97 23.15
C GLU A 14 -5.06 10.29 23.24
N GLN A 15 -6.32 10.34 22.82
CA GLN A 15 -7.17 11.53 22.93
C GLN A 15 -7.36 11.92 24.40
N ARG A 16 -7.65 10.96 25.29
CA ARG A 16 -7.82 11.21 26.73
C ARG A 16 -6.52 11.68 27.38
N MET A 17 -5.39 11.07 27.03
CA MET A 17 -4.08 11.49 27.53
C MET A 17 -3.71 12.90 27.06
N THR A 18 -4.01 13.22 25.80
CA THR A 18 -3.78 14.55 25.22
C THR A 18 -4.63 15.63 25.90
N VAL A 19 -5.91 15.34 26.16
CA VAL A 19 -6.81 16.22 26.92
C VAL A 19 -6.37 16.35 28.39
N LEU A 20 -5.91 15.27 29.02
CA LEU A 20 -5.42 15.31 30.39
C LEU A 20 -4.15 16.19 30.50
N ASN A 21 -3.21 16.01 29.57
CA ASN A 21 -1.97 16.78 29.52
C ASN A 21 -2.24 18.27 29.27
N SER A 22 -3.18 18.62 28.38
CA SER A 22 -3.56 20.02 28.15
C SER A 22 -4.18 20.68 29.37
N LEU A 23 -4.98 19.94 30.15
CA LEU A 23 -5.54 20.41 31.42
C LEU A 23 -4.48 20.60 32.52
N ILE A 24 -3.44 19.75 32.55
CA ILE A 24 -2.39 19.78 33.58
C ILE A 24 -1.32 20.84 33.28
N GLN A 25 -0.91 20.98 32.01
CA GLN A 25 0.21 21.83 31.61
C GLN A 25 -0.23 23.21 31.08
N GLY A 26 -1.53 23.42 30.83
CA GLY A 26 -2.05 24.69 30.31
C GLY A 26 -1.71 24.96 28.84
N GLU A 27 -1.07 24.01 28.15
CA GLU A 27 -0.80 24.04 26.72
C GLU A 27 -1.96 23.41 25.94
N GLN A 28 -2.38 24.03 24.82
CA GLN A 28 -3.40 23.45 23.94
C GLN A 28 -2.81 22.32 23.11
N TYR A 29 -2.74 21.11 23.65
CA TYR A 29 -2.46 19.93 22.85
C TYR A 29 -3.68 19.58 21.98
N ASN A 30 -3.51 19.58 20.67
CA ASN A 30 -4.56 19.19 19.73
C ASN A 30 -4.78 17.66 19.82
N PRO A 31 -6.00 17.19 20.13
CA PRO A 31 -6.32 15.76 20.19
C PRO A 31 -6.33 15.08 18.82
N PHE A 32 -6.28 15.84 17.73
CA PHE A 32 -6.33 15.36 16.36
C PHE A 32 -5.02 15.57 15.63
N LEU A 33 -4.74 14.69 14.65
CA LEU A 33 -3.77 14.94 13.61
C LEU A 33 -4.43 15.86 12.58
N LYS A 34 -4.20 17.16 12.72
CA LYS A 34 -4.81 18.16 11.85
C LYS A 34 -3.97 18.38 10.60
N ILE A 35 -4.54 18.09 9.44
CA ILE A 35 -3.90 18.26 8.13
C ILE A 35 -4.70 19.28 7.30
N LYS A 36 -4.05 20.36 6.89
CA LYS A 36 -4.69 21.44 6.11
C LYS A 36 -4.14 21.46 4.69
N VAL A 37 -4.94 21.12 3.69
CA VAL A 37 -4.45 20.91 2.31
C VAL A 37 -5.25 21.73 1.32
N LYS A 38 -4.65 22.07 0.18
CA LYS A 38 -5.38 22.59 -0.98
C LYS A 38 -5.73 21.46 -1.93
N ARG A 39 -6.89 21.56 -2.58
CA ARG A 39 -7.38 20.53 -3.51
C ARG A 39 -6.44 20.29 -4.69
N ASP A 40 -5.82 21.35 -5.20
CA ASP A 40 -4.93 21.31 -6.36
C ASP A 40 -3.52 20.80 -6.03
N GLN A 41 -3.18 20.66 -4.74
CA GLN A 41 -1.84 20.27 -4.28
C GLN A 41 -1.89 19.29 -3.10
N VAL A 42 -2.89 18.40 -3.08
CA VAL A 42 -3.19 17.54 -1.93
C VAL A 42 -1.99 16.69 -1.50
N VAL A 43 -1.28 16.09 -2.47
CA VAL A 43 -0.13 15.21 -2.20
C VAL A 43 1.04 16.01 -1.63
N GLU A 44 1.38 17.14 -2.25
CA GLU A 44 2.52 17.97 -1.83
C GLU A 44 2.28 18.60 -0.44
N ASP A 45 1.09 19.15 -0.19
CA ASP A 45 0.74 19.73 1.10
C ASP A 45 0.71 18.65 2.20
N ALA A 46 0.15 17.47 1.91
CA ALA A 46 0.13 16.34 2.84
C ALA A 46 1.55 15.84 3.15
N LEU A 47 2.41 15.75 2.13
CA LEU A 47 3.80 15.35 2.27
C LEU A 47 4.53 16.26 3.27
N VAL A 48 4.47 17.56 3.03
CA VAL A 48 5.14 18.55 3.88
C VAL A 48 4.63 18.48 5.32
N GLN A 49 3.31 18.41 5.51
CA GLN A 49 2.74 18.42 6.86
C GLN A 49 3.00 17.13 7.63
N LEU A 50 2.83 15.98 6.99
CA LEU A 50 3.08 14.69 7.64
C LEU A 50 4.56 14.50 7.96
N GLU A 51 5.47 15.00 7.11
CA GLU A 51 6.90 15.02 7.43
C GLU A 51 7.21 15.93 8.62
N LEU A 52 6.64 17.14 8.68
CA LEU A 52 6.83 18.05 9.82
C LEU A 52 6.34 17.41 11.12
N VAL A 53 5.14 16.81 11.11
CA VAL A 53 4.60 16.10 12.26
C VAL A 53 5.51 14.95 12.67
N ALA A 54 5.99 14.16 11.71
CA ALA A 54 6.91 13.05 11.98
C ALA A 54 8.25 13.52 12.57
N MET A 55 8.72 14.72 12.23
CA MET A 55 9.96 15.28 12.78
C MET A 55 9.77 15.87 14.19
N GLU A 56 8.65 16.54 14.44
CA GLU A 56 8.38 17.20 15.72
C GLU A 56 7.92 16.21 16.80
N ASN A 57 6.89 15.42 16.49
CA ASN A 57 6.38 14.40 17.38
C ASN A 57 5.74 13.23 16.60
N PRO A 58 6.48 12.14 16.34
CA PRO A 58 5.98 10.98 15.60
C PRO A 58 4.71 10.35 16.20
N THR A 59 4.46 10.51 17.51
CA THR A 59 3.26 9.95 18.15
C THR A 59 1.98 10.63 17.69
N ASP A 60 2.06 11.86 17.18
CA ASP A 60 0.90 12.59 16.67
C ASP A 60 0.33 11.95 15.39
N LEU A 61 1.11 11.15 14.66
CA LEU A 61 0.63 10.39 13.49
C LEU A 61 -0.44 9.34 13.85
N LYS A 62 -0.60 9.01 15.14
CA LYS A 62 -1.56 7.99 15.62
C LYS A 62 -2.87 8.60 16.12
N LYS A 63 -2.91 9.93 16.28
CA LYS A 63 -4.14 10.65 16.62
C LYS A 63 -5.16 10.51 15.50
N GLN A 64 -6.43 10.68 15.85
CA GLN A 64 -7.50 10.71 14.86
C GLN A 64 -7.24 11.83 13.83
N LEU A 65 -7.29 11.49 12.54
CA LEU A 65 -7.10 12.42 11.44
C LEU A 65 -8.25 13.41 11.39
N TYR A 66 -7.92 14.68 11.17
CA TYR A 66 -8.87 15.75 10.94
C TYR A 66 -8.39 16.60 9.77
N VAL A 67 -9.11 16.54 8.64
CA VAL A 67 -8.69 17.23 7.41
C VAL A 67 -9.45 18.54 7.22
N GLU A 68 -8.73 19.59 6.82
CA GLU A 68 -9.30 20.87 6.42
C GLU A 68 -8.84 21.24 5.01
N PHE A 69 -9.79 21.38 4.07
CA PHE A 69 -9.49 21.98 2.77
C PHE A 69 -9.42 23.49 2.88
N GLU A 70 -8.33 24.08 2.37
CA GLU A 70 -8.15 25.53 2.44
C GLU A 70 -9.25 26.28 1.69
N GLY A 71 -9.91 27.20 2.39
CA GLY A 71 -10.99 28.03 1.83
C GLY A 71 -12.37 27.40 1.94
N GLU A 72 -12.50 26.20 2.53
CA GLU A 72 -13.79 25.52 2.68
C GLU A 72 -14.26 25.54 4.14
N GLN A 73 -15.54 25.85 4.33
CA GLN A 73 -16.19 25.73 5.64
C GLN A 73 -16.85 24.36 5.71
N GLY A 74 -16.28 23.47 6.52
CA GLY A 74 -16.83 22.14 6.80
C GLY A 74 -16.32 21.65 8.15
N VAL A 75 -17.17 20.91 8.87
CA VAL A 75 -16.75 20.14 10.03
C VAL A 75 -16.51 18.72 9.54
N ASP A 76 -15.32 18.18 9.77
CA ASP A 76 -15.02 16.81 9.39
C ASP A 76 -15.71 15.83 10.34
N GLU A 77 -16.88 15.33 9.93
CA GLU A 77 -17.55 14.19 10.57
C GLU A 77 -17.15 12.84 9.92
N GLY A 78 -16.03 12.84 9.15
CA GLY A 78 -15.45 11.67 8.46
C GLY A 78 -15.54 11.75 6.93
N GLY A 79 -16.42 12.59 6.39
CA GLY A 79 -16.58 12.78 4.94
C GLY A 79 -15.36 13.45 4.29
N VAL A 80 -14.80 14.45 4.95
CA VAL A 80 -13.65 15.22 4.42
C VAL A 80 -12.39 14.37 4.48
N SER A 81 -12.16 13.66 5.59
CA SER A 81 -11.08 12.67 5.69
C SER A 81 -11.18 11.60 4.61
N LYS A 82 -12.39 11.07 4.32
CA LYS A 82 -12.58 10.08 3.26
C LYS A 82 -12.23 10.64 1.87
N GLU A 83 -12.69 11.85 1.56
CA GLU A 83 -12.35 12.54 0.30
C GLU A 83 -10.84 12.76 0.17
N PHE A 84 -10.16 13.15 1.25
CA PHE A 84 -8.70 13.29 1.28
C PHE A 84 -7.97 12.00 0.89
N PHE A 85 -8.36 10.87 1.47
CA PHE A 85 -7.77 9.58 1.09
C PHE A 85 -8.05 9.21 -0.37
N GLN A 86 -9.25 9.52 -0.89
CA GLN A 86 -9.59 9.27 -2.29
C GLN A 86 -8.70 10.09 -3.24
N LEU A 87 -8.57 11.39 -3.01
CA LEU A 87 -7.72 12.26 -3.84
C LEU A 87 -6.25 11.81 -3.83
N ILE A 88 -5.73 11.42 -2.66
CA ILE A 88 -4.37 10.92 -2.55
C ILE A 88 -4.19 9.61 -3.33
N VAL A 89 -5.11 8.65 -3.17
CA VAL A 89 -5.08 7.36 -3.88
C VAL A 89 -5.16 7.57 -5.39
N GLU A 90 -6.08 8.41 -5.87
CA GLU A 90 -6.22 8.74 -7.29
C GLU A 90 -4.93 9.31 -7.88
N GLU A 91 -4.29 10.24 -7.17
CA GLU A 91 -3.05 10.87 -7.61
C GLU A 91 -1.89 9.84 -7.62
N ILE A 92 -1.69 9.08 -6.55
CA ILE A 92 -0.61 8.08 -6.42
C ILE A 92 -0.65 7.01 -7.50
N PHE A 93 -1.85 6.51 -7.82
CA PHE A 93 -2.03 5.45 -8.80
C PHE A 93 -2.26 5.99 -10.22
N ASN A 94 -2.16 7.31 -10.41
CA ASN A 94 -2.18 7.92 -11.72
C ASN A 94 -0.96 7.43 -12.54
N PRO A 95 -1.19 6.80 -13.71
CA PRO A 95 -0.11 6.37 -14.59
C PRO A 95 0.86 7.49 -14.99
N ASP A 96 0.39 8.75 -15.03
CA ASP A 96 1.22 9.92 -15.39
C ASP A 96 2.30 10.22 -14.35
N ILE A 97 2.06 9.89 -13.08
CA ILE A 97 3.05 10.03 -12.00
C ILE A 97 4.04 8.86 -12.03
N GLY A 98 3.57 7.67 -12.43
CA GLY A 98 4.44 6.54 -12.69
C GLY A 98 5.08 5.94 -11.44
N MET A 99 4.50 6.09 -10.25
CA MET A 99 4.99 5.44 -9.02
C MET A 99 4.66 3.94 -8.99
N PHE A 100 3.49 3.57 -9.51
CA PHE A 100 3.01 2.20 -9.59
C PHE A 100 2.58 1.88 -11.01
N MET A 101 2.73 0.61 -11.38
CA MET A 101 2.23 0.03 -12.61
C MET A 101 0.99 -0.80 -12.32
N PHE A 102 -0.07 -0.58 -13.08
CA PHE A 102 -1.27 -1.41 -13.03
C PHE A 102 -1.10 -2.63 -13.93
N ASN A 103 -1.44 -3.81 -13.42
CA ASN A 103 -1.48 -5.04 -14.21
C ASN A 103 -2.92 -5.44 -14.49
N ASP A 104 -3.36 -5.29 -15.75
CA ASP A 104 -4.72 -5.64 -16.19
C ASP A 104 -5.11 -7.11 -15.92
N ALA A 105 -4.13 -8.03 -15.95
CA ALA A 105 -4.40 -9.44 -15.75
C ALA A 105 -4.73 -9.78 -14.28
N THR A 106 -4.21 -9.00 -13.32
CA THR A 106 -4.44 -9.23 -11.88
C THR A 106 -5.34 -8.18 -11.25
N GLY A 107 -5.51 -7.01 -11.89
CA GLY A 107 -6.21 -5.87 -11.32
C GLY A 107 -5.48 -5.25 -10.14
N CYS A 108 -4.16 -5.43 -10.05
CA CYS A 108 -3.33 -4.97 -8.94
C CYS A 108 -2.26 -3.97 -9.39
N TYR A 109 -1.87 -3.10 -8.47
CA TYR A 109 -0.75 -2.18 -8.59
C TYR A 109 0.55 -2.81 -8.06
N TRP A 110 1.66 -2.53 -8.73
CA TRP A 110 2.99 -2.91 -8.29
C TRP A 110 3.98 -1.75 -8.46
N PHE A 111 5.04 -1.70 -7.65
CA PHE A 111 6.01 -0.61 -7.68
C PHE A 111 6.67 -0.47 -9.06
N ASN A 112 6.80 0.76 -9.53
CA ASN A 112 7.68 1.10 -10.63
C ASN A 112 9.10 1.38 -10.10
N ALA A 113 10.03 0.47 -10.38
CA ALA A 113 11.44 0.62 -10.03
C ALA A 113 12.12 1.80 -10.76
N ASN A 114 11.60 2.18 -11.93
CA ASN A 114 12.12 3.25 -12.76
C ASN A 114 11.31 4.55 -12.58
N SER A 115 10.59 4.69 -11.46
CA SER A 115 9.87 5.92 -11.13
C SER A 115 10.83 7.10 -11.05
N PHE A 116 10.44 8.23 -11.65
CA PHE A 116 11.16 9.50 -11.52
C PHE A 116 10.79 10.27 -10.26
N GLU A 117 9.76 9.81 -9.54
CA GLU A 117 9.36 10.39 -8.25
C GLU A 117 10.40 10.13 -7.15
N THR A 118 10.37 10.96 -6.13
CA THR A 118 11.36 10.91 -5.07
C THR A 118 11.01 9.88 -4.00
N ASP A 119 12.03 9.49 -3.23
CA ASP A 119 11.93 8.67 -2.02
C ASP A 119 10.84 9.19 -1.05
N ARG A 120 10.59 10.52 -1.04
CA ARG A 120 9.61 11.15 -0.15
C ARG A 120 8.17 10.77 -0.50
N GLN A 121 7.82 10.68 -1.78
CA GLN A 121 6.47 10.27 -2.17
C GLN A 121 6.21 8.83 -1.75
N PHE A 122 7.12 7.88 -2.00
CA PHE A 122 6.92 6.49 -1.56
C PHE A 122 6.74 6.40 -0.04
N LYS A 123 7.52 7.17 0.71
CA LYS A 123 7.36 7.28 2.17
C LYS A 123 6.00 7.87 2.58
N LEU A 124 5.52 8.92 1.93
CA LEU A 124 4.18 9.47 2.17
C LEU A 124 3.11 8.39 2.01
N ILE A 125 3.16 7.59 0.94
CA ILE A 125 2.17 6.54 0.69
C ILE A 125 2.19 5.50 1.82
N GLY A 126 3.37 5.14 2.30
CA GLY A 126 3.51 4.32 3.49
C GLY A 126 2.76 4.89 4.69
N ILE A 127 2.94 6.18 4.98
CA ILE A 127 2.25 6.89 6.07
C ILE A 127 0.74 6.86 5.84
N ILE A 128 0.27 7.18 4.63
CA ILE A 128 -1.15 7.19 4.27
C ILE A 128 -1.78 5.81 4.47
N LEU A 129 -1.08 4.75 4.08
CA LEU A 129 -1.53 3.38 4.29
C LEU A 129 -1.69 3.06 5.78
N GLY A 130 -0.73 3.48 6.61
CA GLY A 130 -0.82 3.34 8.07
C GLY A 130 -1.97 4.15 8.66
N LEU A 131 -2.13 5.41 8.23
CA LEU A 131 -3.22 6.28 8.68
C LEU A 131 -4.59 5.72 8.31
N ALA A 132 -4.74 5.11 7.14
CA ALA A 132 -5.98 4.48 6.71
C ALA A 132 -6.39 3.36 7.66
N ILE A 133 -5.45 2.49 8.07
CA ILE A 133 -5.69 1.42 9.04
C ILE A 133 -6.12 1.98 10.41
N TYR A 134 -5.45 3.02 10.88
CA TYR A 134 -5.73 3.63 12.18
C TYR A 134 -7.07 4.38 12.21
N ASN A 135 -7.40 5.09 11.14
CA ASN A 135 -8.65 5.84 11.00
C ASN A 135 -9.82 4.99 10.47
N ASN A 136 -9.60 3.68 10.27
CA ASN A 136 -10.60 2.75 9.75
C ASN A 136 -11.17 3.21 8.39
N VAL A 137 -10.30 3.73 7.54
CA VAL A 137 -10.61 4.13 6.17
C VAL A 137 -10.14 3.02 5.24
N ILE A 138 -11.05 2.56 4.39
CA ILE A 138 -10.75 1.61 3.33
C ILE A 138 -10.21 2.40 2.12
N LEU A 139 -9.08 1.96 1.58
CA LEU A 139 -8.49 2.52 0.38
C LEU A 139 -8.91 1.70 -0.84
N ASP A 140 -9.24 2.40 -1.94
CA ASP A 140 -9.49 1.77 -3.24
C ASP A 140 -8.17 1.49 -3.96
N ALA A 141 -7.38 0.60 -3.39
CA ALA A 141 -6.04 0.26 -3.85
C ALA A 141 -5.83 -1.25 -3.80
N ASN A 142 -5.76 -1.90 -4.96
CA ASN A 142 -5.53 -3.34 -5.00
C ASN A 142 -4.04 -3.65 -5.11
N PHE A 143 -3.50 -4.37 -4.13
CA PHE A 143 -2.11 -4.82 -4.15
C PHE A 143 -2.02 -6.35 -4.14
N PRO A 144 -0.96 -6.92 -4.73
CA PRO A 144 -0.71 -8.36 -4.61
C PRO A 144 -0.32 -8.72 -3.18
N MET A 145 -0.66 -9.94 -2.73
CA MET A 145 -0.43 -10.41 -1.36
C MET A 145 1.02 -10.28 -0.88
N VAL A 146 1.96 -10.30 -1.83
CA VAL A 146 3.39 -10.10 -1.57
C VAL A 146 3.71 -8.76 -0.92
N LEU A 147 2.91 -7.71 -1.17
CA LEU A 147 3.10 -6.41 -0.52
C LEU A 147 2.99 -6.55 0.99
N TYR A 148 1.87 -7.11 1.45
CA TYR A 148 1.57 -7.28 2.88
C TYR A 148 2.59 -8.20 3.55
N ARG A 149 2.99 -9.28 2.87
CA ARG A 149 4.10 -10.13 3.31
C ARG A 149 5.40 -9.35 3.53
N LYS A 150 5.74 -8.45 2.60
CA LYS A 150 6.95 -7.62 2.69
C LYS A 150 6.85 -6.56 3.78
N LEU A 151 5.67 -5.97 4.00
CA LEU A 151 5.43 -5.05 5.12
C LEU A 151 5.70 -5.74 6.46
N MET A 152 5.36 -7.03 6.58
CA MET A 152 5.69 -7.88 7.72
C MET A 152 7.16 -8.36 7.77
N GLY A 153 8.04 -7.83 6.92
CA GLY A 153 9.47 -8.16 6.91
C GLY A 153 9.82 -9.48 6.21
N ARG A 154 8.89 -10.12 5.51
CA ARG A 154 9.17 -11.35 4.74
C ARG A 154 9.53 -11.00 3.30
N LYS A 155 10.48 -11.72 2.70
CA LYS A 155 10.77 -11.53 1.27
C LYS A 155 9.67 -12.09 0.37
N GLY A 156 9.55 -11.52 -0.82
CA GLY A 156 8.79 -12.12 -1.91
C GLY A 156 9.47 -13.41 -2.39
N THR A 157 8.66 -14.38 -2.76
CA THR A 157 9.03 -15.75 -3.12
C THR A 157 8.40 -16.14 -4.47
N PHE A 158 8.79 -17.28 -5.02
CA PHE A 158 8.32 -17.66 -6.36
C PHE A 158 6.80 -17.79 -6.42
N GLN A 159 6.17 -18.35 -5.38
CA GLN A 159 4.70 -18.44 -5.27
C GLN A 159 4.01 -17.08 -5.31
N ASP A 160 4.66 -16.05 -4.77
CA ASP A 160 4.12 -14.69 -4.76
C ASP A 160 4.10 -14.06 -6.15
N LEU A 161 4.97 -14.51 -7.06
CA LEU A 161 5.06 -13.98 -8.41
C LEU A 161 3.74 -14.17 -9.16
N PHE A 162 2.96 -15.20 -8.82
CA PHE A 162 1.63 -15.40 -9.42
C PHE A 162 0.72 -14.19 -9.22
N GLY A 163 0.76 -13.54 -8.05
CA GLY A 163 -0.07 -12.36 -7.77
C GLY A 163 0.40 -11.09 -8.49
N VAL A 164 1.67 -11.04 -8.91
CA VAL A 164 2.27 -9.87 -9.58
C VAL A 164 2.26 -10.03 -11.10
N ASN A 165 2.66 -11.21 -11.59
CA ASN A 165 2.72 -11.55 -13.00
C ASN A 165 2.41 -13.05 -13.20
N PRO A 166 1.12 -13.41 -13.37
CA PRO A 166 0.69 -14.80 -13.54
C PRO A 166 1.33 -15.48 -14.77
N VAL A 167 1.53 -14.73 -15.86
CA VAL A 167 2.10 -15.25 -17.11
C VAL A 167 3.56 -15.63 -16.93
N LEU A 168 4.34 -14.77 -16.28
CA LEU A 168 5.74 -15.06 -15.97
C LEU A 168 5.85 -16.22 -14.98
N HIS A 169 5.00 -16.26 -13.95
CA HIS A 169 4.96 -17.38 -13.01
C HIS A 169 4.75 -18.71 -13.74
N GLN A 170 3.76 -18.79 -14.63
CA GLN A 170 3.48 -20.00 -15.42
C GLN A 170 4.66 -20.39 -16.33
N SER A 171 5.31 -19.40 -16.94
CA SER A 171 6.49 -19.61 -17.80
C SER A 171 7.65 -20.20 -16.99
N LEU A 172 7.95 -19.64 -15.83
CA LEU A 172 9.02 -20.13 -14.96
C LEU A 172 8.68 -21.50 -14.34
N GLN A 173 7.42 -21.72 -13.97
CA GLN A 173 6.94 -23.03 -13.52
C GLN A 173 7.13 -24.10 -14.60
N SER A 174 6.89 -23.74 -15.87
CA SER A 174 7.11 -24.65 -17.00
C SER A 174 8.59 -25.04 -17.17
N VAL A 175 9.53 -24.14 -16.86
CA VAL A 175 10.98 -24.46 -16.86
C VAL A 175 11.31 -25.45 -15.73
N LEU A 176 10.71 -25.27 -14.55
CA LEU A 176 10.91 -26.16 -13.39
C LEU A 176 10.31 -27.55 -13.60
N ASP A 177 9.14 -27.64 -14.24
CA ASP A 177 8.42 -28.91 -14.41
C ASP A 177 8.82 -29.66 -15.68
N PHE A 178 9.68 -29.08 -16.52
CA PHE A 178 10.08 -29.72 -17.77
C PHE A 178 10.96 -30.95 -17.53
N ASP A 179 10.53 -32.11 -18.04
CA ASP A 179 11.26 -33.38 -17.90
C ASP A 179 12.38 -33.57 -18.95
N GLY A 180 12.39 -32.76 -20.02
CA GLY A 180 13.37 -32.86 -21.10
C GLY A 180 14.67 -32.07 -20.84
N ASN A 181 15.47 -31.89 -21.89
CA ASN A 181 16.67 -31.06 -21.85
C ASN A 181 16.29 -29.57 -21.84
N VAL A 182 16.42 -28.92 -20.68
CA VAL A 182 16.05 -27.51 -20.48
C VAL A 182 16.90 -26.58 -21.37
N GLU A 183 18.18 -26.88 -21.48
CA GLU A 183 19.14 -26.06 -22.25
C GLU A 183 18.78 -26.04 -23.73
N GLU A 184 18.50 -27.20 -24.33
CA GLU A 184 18.14 -27.30 -25.76
C GLU A 184 16.74 -26.77 -26.07
N THR A 185 15.82 -26.84 -25.11
CA THR A 185 14.41 -26.50 -25.32
C THR A 185 14.11 -25.02 -25.10
N PHE A 186 14.59 -24.46 -23.99
CA PHE A 186 14.27 -23.09 -23.59
C PHE A 186 15.30 -22.07 -24.06
N LEU A 187 16.55 -22.49 -24.30
CA LEU A 187 17.64 -21.61 -24.77
C LEU A 187 17.80 -20.34 -23.93
N LEU A 188 17.61 -20.46 -22.61
CA LEU A 188 17.72 -19.36 -21.65
C LEU A 188 19.15 -19.24 -21.11
N ASN A 189 19.52 -18.03 -20.70
CA ASN A 189 20.70 -17.75 -19.90
C ASN A 189 20.29 -16.95 -18.64
N PHE A 190 21.25 -16.60 -17.78
CA PHE A 190 20.99 -15.81 -16.57
C PHE A 190 20.91 -14.30 -16.85
N GLN A 191 20.74 -13.87 -18.10
CA GLN A 191 20.38 -12.51 -18.47
C GLN A 191 18.89 -12.45 -18.82
N ILE A 192 18.13 -11.69 -18.04
CA ILE A 192 16.70 -11.50 -18.28
C ILE A 192 16.46 -10.20 -19.04
N SER A 193 15.33 -10.14 -19.73
CA SER A 193 14.80 -8.90 -20.28
C SER A 193 13.46 -8.55 -19.63
N TYR A 194 13.24 -7.27 -19.38
CA TYR A 194 11.96 -6.75 -18.91
C TYR A 194 11.68 -5.41 -19.58
N THR A 195 10.40 -5.04 -19.62
CA THR A 195 9.95 -3.77 -20.21
C THR A 195 9.86 -2.73 -19.10
N ASP A 196 10.43 -1.56 -19.32
CA ASP A 196 10.27 -0.41 -18.42
C ASP A 196 8.90 0.27 -18.64
N VAL A 197 8.63 1.33 -17.88
CA VAL A 197 7.37 2.09 -17.99
C VAL A 197 7.21 2.89 -19.28
N PHE A 198 8.29 3.09 -20.05
CA PHE A 198 8.26 3.75 -21.36
C PHE A 198 8.16 2.74 -22.52
N GLY A 199 8.05 1.45 -22.22
CA GLY A 199 8.01 0.39 -23.23
C GLY A 199 9.39 -0.01 -23.76
N ALA A 200 10.48 0.51 -23.19
CA ALA A 200 11.83 0.14 -23.57
C ALA A 200 12.22 -1.21 -22.95
N MET A 201 12.91 -2.03 -23.73
CA MET A 201 13.46 -3.29 -23.22
C MET A 201 14.78 -3.04 -22.51
N GLU A 202 14.83 -3.42 -21.24
CA GLU A 202 16.05 -3.45 -20.43
C GLU A 202 16.51 -4.88 -20.22
N THR A 203 17.81 -5.05 -19.94
CA THR A 203 18.42 -6.35 -19.64
C THR A 203 19.10 -6.32 -18.29
N HIS A 204 18.98 -7.40 -17.53
CA HIS A 204 19.65 -7.55 -16.24
C HIS A 204 20.31 -8.91 -16.09
N ASN A 205 21.58 -8.92 -15.71
CA ASN A 205 22.34 -10.13 -15.39
C ASN A 205 22.02 -10.56 -13.95
N LEU A 206 21.23 -11.63 -13.79
CA LEU A 206 20.80 -12.18 -12.49
C LEU A 206 21.98 -12.64 -11.61
N LYS A 207 23.10 -12.99 -12.25
CA LYS A 207 24.37 -13.29 -11.61
C LYS A 207 25.53 -12.81 -12.47
N ARG A 208 26.73 -12.86 -11.89
CA ARG A 208 27.96 -12.47 -12.60
C ARG A 208 28.07 -13.24 -13.91
N ASP A 209 28.27 -12.51 -15.01
CA ASP A 209 28.41 -13.06 -16.35
C ASP A 209 27.18 -13.84 -16.84
N GLY A 210 25.98 -13.42 -16.40
CA GLY A 210 24.73 -14.13 -16.61
C GLY A 210 24.39 -14.44 -18.07
N GLU A 211 24.76 -13.54 -18.99
CA GLU A 211 24.60 -13.72 -20.44
C GLU A 211 25.35 -14.95 -21.00
N ASN A 212 26.46 -15.34 -20.38
CA ASN A 212 27.29 -16.48 -20.78
C ASN A 212 26.99 -17.76 -20.01
N VAL A 213 26.09 -17.71 -19.01
CA VAL A 213 25.70 -18.89 -18.23
C VAL A 213 24.35 -19.40 -18.72
N VAL A 214 24.36 -20.55 -19.39
CA VAL A 214 23.15 -21.20 -19.92
C VAL A 214 22.35 -21.86 -18.80
N VAL A 215 21.02 -21.77 -18.88
CA VAL A 215 20.09 -22.45 -17.99
C VAL A 215 19.90 -23.90 -18.45
N ASN A 216 20.10 -24.84 -17.53
CA ASN A 216 19.98 -26.28 -17.75
C ASN A 216 19.27 -26.93 -16.56
N ASN A 217 19.07 -28.25 -16.63
CA ASN A 217 18.34 -29.01 -15.60
C ASN A 217 18.96 -28.91 -14.19
N ASN A 218 20.27 -28.65 -14.07
CA ASN A 218 20.96 -28.57 -12.78
C ASN A 218 20.85 -27.18 -12.12
N ASN A 219 20.68 -26.11 -12.91
CA ASN A 219 20.67 -24.73 -12.41
C ASN A 219 19.33 -24.00 -12.61
N ARG A 220 18.31 -24.65 -13.19
CA ARG A 220 16.98 -24.06 -13.41
C ARG A 220 16.33 -23.51 -12.15
N GLN A 221 16.53 -24.16 -11.00
CA GLN A 221 15.98 -23.66 -9.73
C GLN A 221 16.65 -22.34 -9.33
N GLU A 222 17.98 -22.27 -9.45
CA GLU A 222 18.75 -21.04 -9.19
C GLU A 222 18.29 -19.90 -10.12
N PHE A 223 18.03 -20.20 -11.39
CA PHE A 223 17.52 -19.21 -12.35
C PHE A 223 16.16 -18.63 -11.89
N VAL A 224 15.20 -19.49 -11.55
CA VAL A 224 13.87 -19.05 -11.09
C VAL A 224 13.95 -18.29 -9.76
N ASP A 225 14.76 -18.75 -8.82
CA ASP A 225 14.95 -18.09 -7.53
C ASP A 225 15.55 -16.69 -7.69
N LEU A 226 16.59 -16.55 -8.52
CA LEU A 226 17.23 -15.26 -8.78
C LEU A 226 16.32 -14.31 -9.55
N TYR A 227 15.59 -14.80 -10.54
CA TYR A 227 14.65 -13.97 -11.31
C TYR A 227 13.53 -13.44 -10.41
N THR A 228 12.96 -14.32 -9.58
CA THR A 228 11.94 -13.93 -8.61
C THR A 228 12.48 -12.91 -7.60
N ASP A 229 13.66 -13.16 -7.02
CA ASP A 229 14.27 -12.25 -6.06
C ASP A 229 14.60 -10.89 -6.67
N PHE A 230 15.03 -10.87 -7.94
CA PHE A 230 15.20 -9.63 -8.67
C PHE A 230 13.88 -8.84 -8.74
N LEU A 231 12.81 -9.43 -9.29
CA LEU A 231 11.56 -8.70 -9.52
C LEU A 231 10.84 -8.27 -8.24
N LEU A 232 10.77 -9.17 -7.25
CA LEU A 232 9.94 -8.95 -6.05
C LEU A 232 10.70 -8.29 -4.91
N ASN A 233 12.03 -8.26 -4.96
CA ASN A 233 12.85 -7.71 -3.87
C ASN A 233 13.85 -6.66 -4.36
N LYS A 234 14.80 -7.01 -5.23
CA LYS A 234 15.94 -6.12 -5.56
C LYS A 234 15.54 -4.94 -6.45
N HIS A 235 14.75 -5.20 -7.49
CA HIS A 235 14.38 -4.19 -8.48
C HIS A 235 13.64 -3.01 -7.85
N ILE A 236 12.82 -3.29 -6.85
CA ILE A 236 11.96 -2.31 -6.16
C ILE A 236 12.50 -1.92 -4.78
N GLU A 237 13.75 -2.30 -4.45
CA GLU A 237 14.27 -2.21 -3.08
C GLU A 237 14.24 -0.79 -2.51
N CYS A 238 14.64 0.20 -3.30
CA CYS A 238 14.65 1.60 -2.87
C CYS A 238 13.23 2.11 -2.58
N GLN A 239 12.32 1.96 -3.54
CA GLN A 239 10.94 2.43 -3.42
C GLN A 239 10.21 1.74 -2.28
N PHE A 240 10.35 0.41 -2.18
CA PHE A 240 9.72 -0.36 -1.13
C PHE A 240 10.29 -0.06 0.25
N ARG A 241 11.60 0.22 0.37
CA ARG A 241 12.21 0.61 1.65
C ARG A 241 11.56 1.89 2.18
N GLU A 242 11.45 2.92 1.37
CA GLU A 242 10.88 4.21 1.79
C GLU A 242 9.39 4.08 2.10
N PHE A 243 8.65 3.34 1.27
CA PHE A 243 7.27 2.97 1.54
C PHE A 243 7.11 2.25 2.88
N LYS A 244 7.96 1.25 3.16
CA LYS A 244 7.92 0.53 4.43
C LYS A 244 8.30 1.43 5.61
N LEU A 245 9.28 2.33 5.46
CA LEU A 245 9.64 3.29 6.49
C LEU A 245 8.45 4.19 6.85
N GLY A 246 7.72 4.70 5.84
CA GLY A 246 6.51 5.48 6.06
C GLY A 246 5.41 4.70 6.77
N PHE A 247 5.18 3.44 6.35
CA PHE A 247 4.22 2.56 7.00
C PHE A 247 4.57 2.32 8.47
N ASP A 248 5.82 1.96 8.74
CA ASP A 248 6.32 1.68 10.08
C ASP A 248 6.27 2.92 11.00
N MET A 249 6.33 4.15 10.47
CA MET A 249 6.18 5.37 11.28
C MET A 249 4.84 5.44 12.00
N VAL A 250 3.78 4.89 11.39
CA VAL A 250 2.45 4.86 11.99
C VAL A 250 2.23 3.55 12.75
N THR A 251 2.76 2.43 12.24
CA THR A 251 2.42 1.09 12.75
C THR A 251 3.44 0.45 13.70
N ASN A 252 4.63 1.01 13.94
CA ASN A 252 5.71 0.32 14.67
C ASN A 252 5.34 -0.14 16.10
N ASP A 253 4.53 0.64 16.81
CA ASP A 253 4.09 0.33 18.19
C ASP A 253 2.80 -0.50 18.22
N SER A 254 2.28 -0.82 17.04
CA SER A 254 1.12 -1.68 16.90
C SER A 254 1.57 -3.14 16.87
N SER A 255 0.73 -4.00 17.44
CA SER A 255 0.94 -5.43 17.36
C SER A 255 0.56 -5.99 15.98
N LEU A 256 0.31 -5.11 14.99
CA LEU A 256 -0.14 -5.43 13.64
C LEU A 256 0.86 -6.37 12.94
N THR A 257 2.15 -6.03 12.95
CA THR A 257 3.17 -6.84 12.26
C THR A 257 3.45 -8.18 12.94
N PHE A 258 3.06 -8.36 14.21
CA PHE A 258 3.34 -9.58 14.98
C PHE A 258 2.17 -10.57 14.99
N TRP A 259 0.93 -10.10 15.07
CA TRP A 259 -0.24 -10.99 15.20
C TRP A 259 -1.00 -11.25 13.91
N PHE A 260 -0.81 -10.41 12.89
CA PHE A 260 -1.63 -10.48 11.69
C PHE A 260 -1.02 -11.42 10.67
N THR A 261 -1.89 -11.94 9.83
CA THR A 261 -1.56 -12.54 8.55
C THR A 261 -1.57 -11.47 7.45
N PRO A 262 -0.86 -11.69 6.33
CA PRO A 262 -0.94 -10.83 5.15
C PRO A 262 -2.38 -10.56 4.70
N GLU A 263 -3.25 -11.56 4.78
CA GLU A 263 -4.66 -11.50 4.40
C GLU A 263 -5.47 -10.60 5.34
N GLU A 264 -5.20 -10.62 6.64
CA GLU A 264 -5.86 -9.72 7.58
C GLU A 264 -5.40 -8.28 7.40
N LEU A 265 -4.14 -8.06 7.01
CA LEU A 265 -3.65 -6.71 6.68
C LEU A 265 -4.29 -6.17 5.40
N ASP A 266 -4.45 -7.01 4.37
CA ASP A 266 -5.21 -6.69 3.16
C ASP A 266 -6.65 -6.28 3.50
N LEU A 267 -7.36 -7.06 4.33
CA LEU A 267 -8.72 -6.72 4.77
C LEU A 267 -8.82 -5.40 5.54
N LEU A 268 -7.78 -5.01 6.29
CA LEU A 268 -7.75 -3.72 6.99
C LEU A 268 -7.56 -2.54 6.04
N VAL A 269 -6.80 -2.73 4.97
CA VAL A 269 -6.50 -1.68 3.99
C VAL A 269 -7.61 -1.56 2.96
N CYS A 270 -8.01 -2.67 2.35
CA CYS A 270 -8.86 -2.72 1.17
C CYS A 270 -10.31 -3.12 1.50
N GLY A 271 -10.58 -3.49 2.75
CA GLY A 271 -11.90 -3.93 3.19
C GLY A 271 -12.27 -5.33 2.70
N SER A 272 -13.48 -5.76 3.06
CA SER A 272 -14.04 -7.03 2.60
C SER A 272 -14.76 -6.87 1.27
N ARG A 273 -14.63 -7.87 0.40
CA ARG A 273 -15.43 -8.00 -0.85
C ARG A 273 -16.74 -8.76 -0.64
N ASP A 274 -17.10 -9.07 0.60
CA ASP A 274 -18.37 -9.68 0.97
C ASP A 274 -19.43 -8.60 1.21
N PHE A 275 -20.39 -8.49 0.29
CA PHE A 275 -21.40 -7.44 0.29
C PHE A 275 -22.70 -7.94 0.91
N ASN A 276 -22.97 -7.53 2.15
CA ASN A 276 -24.25 -7.75 2.79
C ASN A 276 -25.22 -6.59 2.50
N PHE A 277 -25.97 -6.73 1.40
CA PHE A 277 -26.94 -5.72 0.98
C PHE A 277 -28.11 -5.55 1.96
N HIS A 278 -28.44 -6.56 2.77
CA HIS A 278 -29.48 -6.40 3.80
C HIS A 278 -29.01 -5.48 4.93
N SER A 279 -27.78 -5.66 5.43
CA SER A 279 -27.20 -4.75 6.42
C SER A 279 -27.07 -3.32 5.87
N LEU A 280 -26.73 -3.19 4.58
CA LEU A 280 -26.68 -1.90 3.90
C LEU A 280 -28.08 -1.24 3.86
N GLU A 281 -29.11 -1.99 3.47
CA GLU A 281 -30.51 -1.53 3.45
C GLU A 281 -31.00 -1.12 4.86
N ASP A 282 -30.63 -1.87 5.89
CA ASP A 282 -31.01 -1.59 7.28
C ASP A 282 -30.32 -0.33 7.85
N ALA A 283 -29.11 -0.01 7.39
CA ALA A 283 -28.34 1.15 7.81
C ALA A 283 -28.52 2.39 6.91
N THR A 284 -29.32 2.29 5.84
CA THR A 284 -29.52 3.39 4.90
C THR A 284 -30.42 4.47 5.51
N GLU A 285 -29.91 5.70 5.55
CA GLU A 285 -30.68 6.90 5.89
C GLU A 285 -31.10 7.65 4.62
N TYR A 286 -32.28 8.27 4.66
CA TYR A 286 -32.87 8.98 3.52
C TYR A 286 -33.07 10.45 3.87
N ASP A 287 -32.80 11.32 2.89
CA ASP A 287 -33.00 12.77 3.01
C ASP A 287 -33.81 13.31 1.81
N GLY A 288 -34.22 14.58 1.87
CA GLY A 288 -34.95 15.23 0.78
C GLY A 288 -36.42 14.78 0.67
N GLY A 289 -36.99 14.24 1.74
CA GLY A 289 -38.38 13.77 1.80
C GLY A 289 -38.58 12.31 1.35
N TYR A 290 -37.52 11.60 0.99
CA TYR A 290 -37.57 10.15 0.79
C TYR A 290 -37.59 9.41 2.12
N THR A 291 -38.21 8.24 2.11
CA THR A 291 -38.29 7.32 3.25
C THR A 291 -38.16 5.90 2.74
N ARG A 292 -37.94 4.94 3.65
CA ARG A 292 -37.90 3.50 3.34
C ARG A 292 -39.13 2.98 2.58
N SER A 293 -40.28 3.65 2.69
CA SER A 293 -41.53 3.26 2.03
C SER A 293 -41.85 4.04 0.76
N SER A 294 -40.99 4.98 0.34
CA SER A 294 -41.16 5.71 -0.91
C SER A 294 -41.04 4.75 -2.08
N GLN A 295 -41.97 4.77 -3.05
CA GLN A 295 -41.98 3.82 -4.18
C GLN A 295 -40.68 3.77 -5.01
N VAL A 296 -39.89 4.84 -4.99
CA VAL A 296 -38.60 4.94 -5.69
C VAL A 296 -37.46 4.22 -4.95
N ILE A 297 -37.60 4.04 -3.63
CA ILE A 297 -36.66 3.35 -2.74
C ILE A 297 -37.00 1.87 -2.70
#